data_AF-A0A951WJ82-F1
#
_entry.id   AF-A0A951WJ82-F1
#
_cell.length_a   1.000
_cell.length_b   1.000
_cell.length_c   1.000
_cell.angle_alpha   90.00
_cell.angle_beta   90.00
_cell.angle_gamma   90.00
#
_symmetry.space_group_name_H-M   'P 1'
#
loop_
_entity.id
_entity.type
_entity.pdbx_description
1 polymer ?
#
loop_
_entity_poly.entity_id
_entity_poly.type
_entity_poly.pdbx_seq_one_letter_code
_entity_poly.pdbx_strand_id
1 'polypeptide(L)'
;MKYFFLLCLILCKGFAQPILFVEPVLKDPSKVSSLRNTQKTEQNGLSYLLFQEASVSEEMQKIQEDFTVSPLLNFVLDLRTRAQKIAADLGHEVTLGSPLMIHYGLGLGAMGPAMASSMRMQVAPSNLKTSSLMVLSPLKHKSVELSIHDFARFKYLKAVIAHEIFHGIMGDLYGDEIFLVKASSTSNRGHDSHLVTDEFLAFLEGVAEAMEIAVARQFPEEVSQSFSDATGLNPSQAMLLQGFIKRRIRLAGENRFVFANDGASLDGMVDEPATLLKTEGNVASLFYRVMFRSGIEDSLQKCLVVLGHHKPHNMIEFMKAFAKMYPSDAKNVIRQFLESTYYVTVDPGAAELYKRSYLDSKAFKQGRIKKEDTFGSRDSWKSFKENLFESVLQGKLAIDNNLPSPYPISDTNQFFQLDLNTSDAQEIEDFLIDSFEQSNISEDPSLVVARIMSYRSKGVVIRDMDSVELPDSVESLLSSSHQNFVSAQEKLRQDRALRLRDSFYQGLVDWGSSGFFFHLGDTQE
;
A
#
# COMPACT_ATOMS: atom_id res chain seq x y z
N MET A 1 -32.91 4.75 3.48
CA MET A 1 -31.60 4.84 2.79
C MET A 1 -31.53 3.90 1.57
N LYS A 2 -32.51 3.96 0.64
CA LYS A 2 -32.61 3.03 -0.52
C LYS A 2 -33.00 3.71 -1.85
N TYR A 3 -33.06 5.05 -1.93
CA TYR A 3 -33.65 5.74 -3.10
C TYR A 3 -32.83 6.91 -3.67
N PHE A 4 -31.54 7.03 -3.36
CA PHE A 4 -30.72 8.13 -3.92
C PHE A 4 -29.70 7.71 -4.99
N PHE A 5 -29.49 6.40 -5.23
CA PHE A 5 -28.47 5.92 -6.17
C PHE A 5 -28.96 5.71 -7.62
N LEU A 6 -30.27 5.83 -7.89
CA LEU A 6 -30.81 5.46 -9.21
C LEU A 6 -30.93 6.63 -10.20
N LEU A 7 -30.73 7.89 -9.79
CA LEU A 7 -31.06 9.05 -10.65
C LEU A 7 -29.88 9.71 -11.38
N CYS A 8 -28.62 9.31 -11.14
CA CYS A 8 -27.46 9.89 -11.84
C CYS A 8 -27.00 9.08 -13.07
N LEU A 9 -27.63 7.94 -13.37
CA LEU A 9 -27.15 7.01 -14.42
C LEU A 9 -27.64 7.31 -15.86
N ILE A 10 -28.43 8.36 -16.10
CA ILE A 10 -29.15 8.50 -17.39
C ILE A 10 -28.73 9.72 -18.26
N LEU A 11 -27.90 10.65 -17.80
CA LEU A 11 -27.63 11.88 -18.57
C LEU A 11 -26.14 12.17 -18.77
N CYS A 12 -25.43 11.29 -19.49
CA CYS A 12 -24.19 11.60 -20.22
C CYS A 12 -23.93 10.53 -21.32
N LYS A 13 -24.86 10.35 -22.25
CA LYS A 13 -24.63 9.55 -23.48
C LYS A 13 -23.80 10.36 -24.48
N GLY A 14 -22.50 10.39 -24.25
CA GLY A 14 -21.51 10.99 -25.17
C GLY A 14 -20.08 10.54 -24.91
N PHE A 15 -19.85 9.57 -24.04
CA PHE A 15 -18.49 9.12 -23.74
C PHE A 15 -17.99 8.12 -24.78
N ALA A 16 -16.76 8.36 -25.23
CA ALA A 16 -15.92 7.44 -25.96
C ALA A 16 -15.96 6.03 -25.32
N GLN A 17 -15.66 4.99 -26.10
CA GLN A 17 -15.61 3.62 -25.59
C GLN A 17 -14.79 3.59 -24.29
N PRO A 18 -15.35 3.13 -23.15
CA PRO A 18 -14.67 3.21 -21.85
C PRO A 18 -13.41 2.34 -21.78
N ILE A 19 -13.26 1.43 -22.74
CA ILE A 19 -12.18 0.46 -22.87
C ILE A 19 -11.65 0.53 -24.29
N LEU A 20 -10.32 0.53 -24.43
CA LEU A 20 -9.64 0.53 -25.71
C LEU A 20 -8.56 -0.55 -25.71
N PHE A 21 -8.65 -1.53 -26.62
CA PHE A 21 -7.57 -2.49 -26.81
C PHE A 21 -6.43 -1.88 -27.62
N VAL A 22 -5.20 -2.08 -27.15
CA VAL A 22 -4.00 -1.50 -27.75
C VAL A 22 -2.87 -2.51 -27.90
N GLU A 23 -2.06 -2.29 -28.92
CA GLU A 23 -0.83 -3.02 -29.18
C GLU A 23 0.35 -2.05 -29.29
N PRO A 24 1.54 -2.43 -28.78
CA PRO A 24 2.72 -1.59 -28.91
C PRO A 24 3.16 -1.53 -30.39
N VAL A 25 3.48 -0.33 -30.86
CA VAL A 25 4.14 -0.16 -32.16
C VAL A 25 5.59 -0.60 -31.99
N LEU A 26 5.99 -1.69 -32.63
CA LEU A 26 7.31 -2.27 -32.38
C LEU A 26 8.43 -1.55 -33.15
N LYS A 27 9.59 -1.37 -32.51
CA LYS A 27 10.84 -0.89 -33.15
C LYS A 27 11.32 -1.91 -34.17
N ASP A 28 11.28 -3.18 -33.77
CA ASP A 28 11.64 -4.33 -34.59
C ASP A 28 10.45 -5.32 -34.61
N PRO A 29 9.66 -5.35 -35.69
CA PRO A 29 8.51 -6.25 -35.80
C PRO A 29 8.85 -7.74 -35.74
N SER A 30 10.13 -8.12 -35.93
CA SER A 30 10.56 -9.52 -35.86
C SER A 30 10.79 -10.02 -34.43
N LYS A 31 10.84 -9.11 -33.45
CA LYS A 31 11.08 -9.44 -32.03
C LYS A 31 9.76 -9.51 -31.26
N VAL A 32 9.80 -10.26 -30.17
CA VAL A 32 8.67 -10.36 -29.23
C VAL A 32 8.30 -8.97 -28.73
N SER A 33 6.99 -8.74 -28.60
CA SER A 33 6.46 -7.55 -27.94
C SER A 33 7.12 -7.38 -26.57
N SER A 34 7.47 -6.15 -26.24
CA SER A 34 7.99 -5.75 -24.92
C SER A 34 8.04 -4.24 -24.87
N LEU A 35 8.05 -3.67 -23.66
CA LEU A 35 8.28 -2.23 -23.49
C LEU A 35 9.62 -1.78 -24.11
N ARG A 36 10.65 -2.64 -24.07
CA ARG A 36 11.96 -2.37 -24.70
C ARG A 36 11.84 -2.24 -26.22
N ASN A 37 11.06 -3.13 -26.83
CA ASN A 37 10.83 -3.17 -28.26
C ASN A 37 9.70 -2.24 -28.71
N THR A 38 9.12 -1.43 -27.83
CA THR A 38 8.08 -0.45 -28.20
C THR A 38 8.73 0.84 -28.70
N GLN A 39 8.24 1.37 -29.83
CA GLN A 39 8.66 2.66 -30.38
C GLN A 39 8.37 3.79 -29.41
N LYS A 40 9.14 4.86 -29.53
CA LYS A 40 8.97 6.07 -28.74
C LYS A 40 8.75 7.26 -29.65
N THR A 41 7.98 8.22 -29.18
CA THR A 41 7.83 9.53 -29.78
C THR A 41 8.12 10.61 -28.74
N GLU A 42 8.67 11.74 -29.18
CA GLU A 42 8.95 12.87 -28.31
C GLU A 42 7.94 13.99 -28.60
N GLN A 43 7.34 14.53 -27.54
CA GLN A 43 6.47 15.69 -27.63
C GLN A 43 6.70 16.59 -26.41
N ASN A 44 6.95 17.88 -26.66
CA ASN A 44 7.22 18.88 -25.60
C ASN A 44 8.36 18.48 -24.64
N GLY A 45 9.39 17.79 -25.15
CA GLY A 45 10.51 17.32 -24.33
C GLY A 45 10.21 16.08 -23.47
N LEU A 46 9.04 15.47 -23.63
CA LEU A 46 8.66 14.22 -22.95
C LEU A 46 8.64 13.06 -23.95
N SER A 47 9.20 11.92 -23.54
CA SER A 47 9.14 10.67 -24.31
C SER A 47 7.85 9.90 -23.98
N TYR A 48 7.13 9.48 -25.00
CA TYR A 48 5.94 8.63 -24.91
C TYR A 48 6.20 7.28 -25.59
N LEU A 49 5.73 6.19 -25.00
CA LEU A 49 5.67 4.88 -25.65
C LEU A 49 4.50 4.87 -26.64
N LEU A 50 4.79 4.45 -27.87
CA LEU A 50 3.82 4.49 -28.95
C LEU A 50 3.05 3.18 -29.04
N PHE A 51 1.73 3.30 -28.96
CA PHE A 51 0.77 2.23 -29.14
C PHE A 51 -0.14 2.54 -30.33
N GLN A 52 -0.85 1.53 -30.81
CA GLN A 52 -1.91 1.67 -31.80
C GLN A 52 -3.14 0.89 -31.34
N GLU A 53 -4.31 1.24 -31.86
CA GLU A 53 -5.52 0.46 -31.62
C GLU A 53 -5.35 -0.97 -32.14
N ALA A 54 -5.66 -1.95 -31.30
CA ALA A 54 -5.54 -3.36 -31.64
C ALA A 54 -6.71 -3.81 -32.53
N SER A 55 -6.46 -4.79 -33.40
CA SER A 55 -7.56 -5.48 -34.07
C SER A 55 -8.31 -6.35 -33.05
N VAL A 56 -9.58 -6.02 -32.80
CA VAL A 56 -10.39 -6.71 -31.80
C VAL A 56 -10.73 -8.13 -32.27
N SER A 57 -10.20 -9.15 -31.58
CA SER A 57 -10.59 -10.54 -31.79
C SER A 57 -11.98 -10.82 -31.20
N GLU A 58 -12.61 -11.94 -31.58
CA GLU A 58 -13.90 -12.37 -31.00
C GLU A 58 -13.81 -12.50 -29.47
N GLU A 59 -12.66 -12.94 -28.96
CA GLU A 59 -12.38 -13.06 -27.54
C GLU A 59 -12.29 -11.69 -26.85
N MET A 60 -11.54 -10.75 -27.42
CA MET A 60 -11.47 -9.37 -26.92
C MET A 60 -12.84 -8.70 -26.94
N GLN A 61 -13.66 -8.97 -27.96
CA GLN A 61 -15.01 -8.44 -28.06
C GLN A 61 -15.89 -8.95 -26.91
N LYS A 62 -15.85 -10.25 -26.59
CA LYS A 62 -16.59 -10.83 -25.46
C LYS A 62 -16.17 -10.21 -24.12
N ILE A 63 -14.87 -9.99 -23.93
CA ILE A 63 -14.33 -9.31 -22.74
C ILE A 63 -14.84 -7.86 -22.70
N GLN A 64 -14.80 -7.15 -23.82
CA GLN A 64 -15.28 -5.77 -23.91
C GLN A 64 -16.77 -5.67 -23.56
N GLU A 65 -17.59 -6.59 -24.08
CA GLU A 65 -19.03 -6.65 -23.81
C GLU A 65 -19.29 -6.94 -22.32
N ASP A 66 -18.65 -7.95 -21.72
CA ASP A 66 -18.77 -8.26 -20.29
C ASP A 66 -18.36 -7.08 -19.40
N PHE A 67 -17.28 -6.38 -19.75
CA PHE A 67 -16.81 -5.26 -18.95
C PHE A 67 -17.70 -4.03 -19.10
N THR A 68 -18.21 -3.77 -20.31
CA THR A 68 -19.09 -2.62 -20.57
C THR A 68 -20.39 -2.72 -19.79
N VAL A 69 -20.94 -3.92 -19.62
CA VAL A 69 -22.20 -4.13 -18.90
C VAL A 69 -22.01 -4.35 -17.39
N SER A 70 -20.78 -4.50 -16.90
CA SER A 70 -20.48 -4.75 -15.49
C SER A 70 -20.72 -3.51 -14.62
N PRO A 71 -21.66 -3.54 -13.65
CA PRO A 71 -21.85 -2.44 -12.72
C PRO A 71 -20.62 -2.18 -11.84
N LEU A 72 -19.87 -3.22 -11.46
CA LEU A 72 -18.64 -3.11 -10.68
C LEU A 72 -17.57 -2.34 -11.45
N LEU A 73 -17.28 -2.74 -12.69
CA LEU A 73 -16.23 -2.07 -13.46
C LEU A 73 -16.62 -0.64 -13.84
N ASN A 74 -17.88 -0.41 -14.19
CA ASN A 74 -18.39 0.96 -14.43
C ASN A 74 -18.22 1.85 -13.19
N PHE A 75 -18.48 1.31 -12.00
CA PHE A 75 -18.25 2.03 -10.75
C PHE A 75 -16.78 2.38 -10.52
N VAL A 76 -15.85 1.44 -10.76
CA VAL A 76 -14.41 1.69 -10.57
C VAL A 76 -13.86 2.65 -11.64
N LEU A 77 -14.35 2.59 -12.87
CA LEU A 77 -13.98 3.55 -13.92
C LEU A 77 -14.50 4.96 -13.63
N ASP A 78 -15.67 5.09 -13.00
CA ASP A 78 -16.15 6.38 -12.49
C ASP A 78 -15.23 6.92 -11.38
N LEU A 79 -14.78 6.08 -10.45
CA LEU A 79 -13.79 6.48 -9.44
C LEU A 79 -12.48 6.95 -10.09
N ARG A 80 -12.00 6.27 -11.13
CA ARG A 80 -10.83 6.72 -11.90
C ARG A 80 -11.07 8.08 -12.54
N THR A 81 -12.22 8.31 -13.15
CA THR A 81 -12.56 9.61 -13.74
C THR A 81 -12.54 10.74 -12.69
N ARG A 82 -13.06 10.48 -11.48
CA ARG A 82 -12.99 11.42 -10.36
C ARG A 82 -11.55 11.67 -9.92
N ALA A 83 -10.74 10.62 -9.84
CA ALA A 83 -9.32 10.72 -9.49
C ALA A 83 -8.54 11.56 -10.52
N GLN A 84 -8.78 11.34 -11.81
CA GLN A 84 -8.20 12.15 -12.89
C GLN A 84 -8.61 13.63 -12.78
N LYS A 85 -9.86 13.90 -12.39
CA LYS A 85 -10.29 15.28 -12.12
C LYS A 85 -9.51 15.92 -10.99
N ILE A 86 -9.35 15.22 -9.86
CA ILE A 86 -8.54 15.69 -8.73
C ILE A 86 -7.09 15.93 -9.17
N ALA A 87 -6.50 14.98 -9.90
CA ALA A 87 -5.15 15.09 -10.42
C ALA A 87 -4.98 16.30 -11.37
N ALA A 88 -5.94 16.54 -12.27
CA ALA A 88 -5.95 17.71 -13.14
C ALA A 88 -6.06 19.02 -12.34
N ASP A 89 -6.92 19.06 -11.31
CA ASP A 89 -7.05 20.21 -10.41
C ASP A 89 -5.75 20.48 -9.62
N LEU A 90 -4.94 19.43 -9.37
CA LEU A 90 -3.59 19.50 -8.78
C LEU A 90 -2.48 19.80 -9.81
N GLY A 91 -2.81 19.96 -11.09
CA GLY A 91 -1.86 20.28 -12.16
C GLY A 91 -1.09 19.10 -12.75
N HIS A 92 -1.55 17.86 -12.53
CA HIS A 92 -0.95 16.67 -13.15
C HIS A 92 -1.38 16.56 -14.63
N GLU A 93 -0.47 16.09 -15.49
CA GLU A 93 -0.75 15.84 -16.91
C GLU A 93 -1.56 14.54 -17.05
N VAL A 94 -2.89 14.65 -16.91
CA VAL A 94 -3.84 13.54 -17.07
C VAL A 94 -4.89 13.87 -18.13
N THR A 95 -5.25 12.88 -18.94
CA THR A 95 -6.35 13.01 -19.90
C THR A 95 -7.66 12.65 -19.22
N LEU A 96 -8.50 13.65 -18.93
CA LEU A 96 -9.80 13.43 -18.30
C LEU A 96 -10.68 12.49 -19.12
N GLY A 97 -11.19 11.44 -18.48
CA GLY A 97 -12.08 10.48 -19.13
C GLY A 97 -11.39 9.63 -20.19
N SER A 98 -10.05 9.52 -20.14
CA SER A 98 -9.32 8.60 -21.00
C SER A 98 -9.85 7.17 -20.81
N PRO A 99 -10.03 6.39 -21.89
CA PRO A 99 -10.43 4.99 -21.76
C PRO A 99 -9.42 4.19 -20.93
N LEU A 100 -9.87 3.09 -20.36
CA LEU A 100 -8.98 2.06 -19.85
C LEU A 100 -8.31 1.38 -21.04
N MET A 101 -7.01 1.63 -21.21
CA MET A 101 -6.23 0.96 -22.25
C MET A 101 -5.89 -0.45 -21.80
N ILE A 102 -6.14 -1.43 -22.67
CA ILE A 102 -5.90 -2.84 -22.39
C ILE A 102 -4.98 -3.44 -23.46
N HIS A 103 -3.86 -4.00 -23.04
CA HIS A 103 -3.11 -4.95 -23.84
C HIS A 103 -3.56 -6.37 -23.47
N TYR A 104 -3.93 -7.17 -24.47
CA TYR A 104 -4.35 -8.56 -24.27
C TYR A 104 -3.27 -9.53 -24.75
N GLY A 105 -2.90 -10.48 -23.90
CA GLY A 105 -1.98 -11.57 -24.24
C GLY A 105 -0.62 -11.52 -23.54
N LEU A 106 0.30 -12.38 -24.01
CA LEU A 106 1.61 -12.61 -23.37
C LEU A 106 2.68 -11.56 -23.72
N GLY A 107 2.38 -10.67 -24.67
CA GLY A 107 3.37 -9.78 -25.28
C GLY A 107 3.98 -8.76 -24.32
N LEU A 108 3.32 -8.43 -23.21
CA LEU A 108 3.84 -7.49 -22.21
C LEU A 108 3.96 -8.10 -20.80
N GLY A 109 3.79 -9.42 -20.66
CA GLY A 109 3.90 -10.12 -19.37
C GLY A 109 3.21 -11.50 -19.38
N ALA A 110 3.50 -12.32 -18.36
CA ALA A 110 2.88 -13.63 -18.15
C ALA A 110 2.52 -13.88 -16.66
N MET A 111 2.34 -12.80 -15.91
CA MET A 111 2.19 -12.81 -14.45
C MET A 111 0.74 -12.53 -14.01
N GLY A 112 -0.23 -12.68 -14.92
CA GLY A 112 -1.63 -12.38 -14.65
C GLY A 112 -2.05 -10.98 -15.13
N PRO A 113 -3.29 -10.58 -14.82
CA PRO A 113 -3.73 -9.18 -14.95
C PRO A 113 -2.83 -8.25 -14.12
N ALA A 114 -2.37 -7.15 -14.71
CA ALA A 114 -1.53 -6.16 -14.03
C ALA A 114 -1.77 -4.76 -14.57
N MET A 115 -1.64 -3.74 -13.72
CA MET A 115 -1.63 -2.34 -14.15
C MET A 115 -0.22 -1.79 -14.18
N ALA A 116 0.21 -1.38 -15.38
CA ALA A 116 1.40 -0.56 -15.52
C ALA A 116 0.99 0.92 -15.41
N SER A 117 1.24 1.51 -14.24
CA SER A 117 0.91 2.89 -13.92
C SER A 117 2.12 3.83 -14.09
N SER A 118 1.82 5.10 -14.42
CA SER A 118 2.77 6.18 -14.66
C SER A 118 3.69 5.99 -15.87
N MET A 119 3.16 5.34 -16.90
CA MET A 119 3.78 5.26 -18.22
C MET A 119 3.25 6.36 -19.11
N ARG A 120 4.10 7.22 -19.67
CA ARG A 120 3.65 8.14 -20.73
C ARG A 120 3.42 7.34 -22.00
N MET A 121 2.17 7.20 -22.38
CA MET A 121 1.76 6.48 -23.58
C MET A 121 1.00 7.38 -24.53
N GLN A 122 1.15 7.10 -25.82
CA GLN A 122 0.41 7.75 -26.88
C GLN A 122 -0.14 6.69 -27.83
N VAL A 123 -1.42 6.78 -28.18
CA VAL A 123 -2.07 5.89 -29.14
C VAL A 123 -2.17 6.58 -30.49
N ALA A 124 -1.63 5.95 -31.53
CA ALA A 124 -1.79 6.36 -32.92
C ALA A 124 -3.01 5.69 -33.56
N PRO A 125 -3.71 6.38 -34.51
CA PRO A 125 -3.48 7.75 -34.96
C PRO A 125 -4.20 8.81 -34.10
N SER A 126 -4.96 8.41 -33.09
CA SER A 126 -5.83 9.31 -32.30
C SER A 126 -5.08 10.34 -31.45
N ASN A 127 -3.77 10.15 -31.26
CA ASN A 127 -2.91 10.92 -30.35
C ASN A 127 -3.43 10.95 -28.90
N LEU A 128 -4.24 9.96 -28.52
CA LEU A 128 -4.74 9.80 -27.16
C LEU A 128 -3.57 9.51 -26.21
N LYS A 129 -3.47 10.27 -25.12
CA LYS A 129 -2.44 10.11 -24.10
C LYS A 129 -3.01 9.49 -22.82
N THR A 130 -2.26 8.55 -22.24
CA THR A 130 -2.56 7.98 -20.92
C THR A 130 -1.28 7.76 -20.13
N SER A 131 -1.44 7.66 -18.82
CA SER A 131 -0.46 7.28 -17.81
C SER A 131 -0.53 5.80 -17.43
N SER A 132 -1.55 5.07 -17.88
CA SER A 132 -1.90 3.75 -17.35
C SER A 132 -2.26 2.75 -18.44
N LEU A 133 -1.74 1.53 -18.33
CA LEU A 133 -2.02 0.37 -19.21
C LEU A 133 -2.37 -0.86 -18.37
N MET A 134 -3.56 -1.40 -18.59
CA MET A 134 -3.92 -2.74 -18.12
C MET A 134 -3.32 -3.79 -19.05
N VAL A 135 -2.57 -4.73 -18.50
CA VAL A 135 -2.10 -5.93 -19.20
C VAL A 135 -2.96 -7.09 -18.75
N LEU A 136 -3.76 -7.66 -19.65
CA LEU A 136 -4.51 -8.88 -19.41
C LEU A 136 -3.72 -10.06 -19.96
N SER A 137 -2.91 -10.68 -19.09
CA SER A 137 -2.13 -11.88 -19.40
C SER A 137 -2.57 -13.06 -18.53
N PRO A 138 -2.36 -14.32 -18.96
CA PRO A 138 -2.54 -15.46 -18.07
C PRO A 138 -1.54 -15.37 -16.90
N LEU A 139 -1.95 -15.88 -15.74
CA LEU A 139 -1.08 -16.01 -14.57
C LEU A 139 -0.35 -17.35 -14.63
N LYS A 140 0.97 -17.32 -14.76
CA LYS A 140 1.82 -18.51 -14.65
C LYS A 140 2.47 -18.54 -13.27
N HIS A 141 2.16 -19.57 -12.48
CA HIS A 141 2.78 -19.82 -11.20
C HIS A 141 3.31 -21.26 -11.14
N LYS A 142 4.64 -21.44 -11.06
CA LYS A 142 5.29 -22.75 -11.12
C LYS A 142 4.80 -23.52 -12.37
N SER A 143 4.21 -24.70 -12.19
CA SER A 143 3.64 -25.52 -13.27
C SER A 143 2.14 -25.28 -13.49
N VAL A 144 1.54 -24.29 -12.84
CA VAL A 144 0.11 -23.97 -12.93
C VAL A 144 -0.06 -22.69 -13.74
N GLU A 145 -0.97 -22.73 -14.72
CA GLU A 145 -1.37 -21.56 -15.50
C GLU A 145 -2.87 -21.31 -15.31
N LEU A 146 -3.23 -20.05 -15.01
CA LEU A 146 -4.61 -19.57 -14.98
C LEU A 146 -4.81 -18.57 -16.12
N SER A 147 -5.66 -18.91 -17.07
CA SER A 147 -6.06 -18.02 -18.16
C SER A 147 -7.02 -16.93 -17.66
N ILE A 148 -7.20 -15.87 -18.45
CA ILE A 148 -8.23 -14.84 -18.19
C ILE A 148 -9.63 -15.46 -18.12
N HIS A 149 -9.89 -16.50 -18.92
CA HIS A 149 -11.14 -17.25 -18.88
C HIS A 149 -11.33 -18.03 -17.58
N ASP A 150 -10.27 -18.56 -16.98
CA ASP A 150 -10.34 -19.24 -15.68
C ASP A 150 -10.77 -18.26 -14.58
N PHE A 151 -10.19 -17.06 -14.57
CA PHE A 151 -10.61 -15.97 -13.67
C PHE A 151 -12.06 -15.54 -13.91
N ALA A 152 -12.48 -15.42 -15.17
CA ALA A 152 -13.84 -15.01 -15.52
C ALA A 152 -14.87 -16.08 -15.12
N ARG A 153 -14.57 -17.35 -15.40
CA ARG A 153 -15.42 -18.50 -15.08
C ARG A 153 -15.69 -18.62 -13.59
N PHE A 154 -14.70 -18.30 -12.76
CA PHE A 154 -14.85 -18.29 -11.31
C PHE A 154 -15.46 -16.98 -10.77
N LYS A 155 -15.87 -16.04 -11.65
CA LYS A 155 -16.33 -14.71 -11.26
C LYS A 155 -15.33 -13.98 -10.34
N TYR A 156 -14.04 -14.04 -10.66
CA TYR A 156 -13.00 -13.30 -9.91
C TYR A 156 -12.26 -12.27 -10.78
N LEU A 157 -12.33 -12.39 -12.11
CA LEU A 157 -11.65 -11.46 -13.03
C LEU A 157 -11.97 -9.99 -12.77
N LYS A 158 -13.25 -9.65 -12.56
CA LYS A 158 -13.69 -8.26 -12.33
C LYS A 158 -13.11 -7.66 -11.04
N ALA A 159 -12.97 -8.47 -9.99
CA ALA A 159 -12.35 -8.03 -8.73
C ALA A 159 -10.85 -7.78 -8.91
N VAL A 160 -10.15 -8.68 -9.61
CA VAL A 160 -8.73 -8.50 -9.95
C VAL A 160 -8.53 -7.25 -10.80
N ILE A 161 -9.37 -7.02 -11.81
CA ILE A 161 -9.29 -5.81 -12.63
C ILE A 161 -9.57 -4.56 -11.83
N ALA A 162 -10.52 -4.59 -10.88
CA ALA A 162 -10.73 -3.47 -9.98
C ALA A 162 -9.47 -3.14 -9.17
N HIS A 163 -8.83 -4.15 -8.57
CA HIS A 163 -7.54 -3.99 -7.88
C HIS A 163 -6.51 -3.28 -8.75
N GLU A 164 -6.31 -3.78 -9.97
CA GLU A 164 -5.36 -3.19 -10.91
C GLU A 164 -5.75 -1.77 -11.34
N ILE A 165 -7.04 -1.47 -11.51
CA ILE A 165 -7.49 -0.10 -11.79
C ILE A 165 -7.18 0.83 -10.60
N PHE A 166 -7.24 0.35 -9.35
CA PHE A 166 -6.84 1.17 -8.20
C PHE A 166 -5.35 1.53 -8.19
N HIS A 167 -4.47 0.65 -8.68
CA HIS A 167 -3.08 1.01 -8.96
C HIS A 167 -2.97 2.12 -10.01
N GLY A 168 -3.81 2.08 -11.04
CA GLY A 168 -3.92 3.14 -12.05
C GLY A 168 -4.43 4.46 -11.46
N ILE A 169 -5.42 4.39 -10.55
CA ILE A 169 -5.96 5.55 -9.81
C ILE A 169 -4.88 6.21 -8.97
N MET A 170 -4.09 5.42 -8.23
CA MET A 170 -2.97 5.95 -7.45
C MET A 170 -1.91 6.57 -8.35
N GLY A 171 -1.60 5.94 -9.49
CA GLY A 171 -0.72 6.53 -10.51
C GLY A 171 -1.23 7.85 -11.07
N ASP A 172 -2.52 7.95 -11.38
CA ASP A 172 -3.16 9.18 -11.88
C ASP A 172 -3.10 10.28 -10.80
N LEU A 173 -3.34 9.95 -9.52
CA LEU A 173 -3.32 10.91 -8.40
C LEU A 173 -1.92 11.37 -7.98
N TYR A 174 -0.92 10.48 -8.04
CA TYR A 174 0.44 10.78 -7.57
C TYR A 174 1.26 11.43 -8.68
N GLY A 175 0.94 11.17 -9.96
CA GLY A 175 1.69 11.67 -11.10
C GLY A 175 3.15 11.24 -11.05
N ASP A 176 4.07 12.15 -11.39
CA ASP A 176 5.52 11.87 -11.38
C ASP A 176 6.07 11.54 -9.97
N GLU A 177 5.39 11.95 -8.89
CA GLU A 177 5.81 11.60 -7.52
C GLU A 177 5.71 10.10 -7.25
N ILE A 178 4.93 9.33 -8.03
CA ILE A 178 4.91 7.88 -7.89
C ILE A 178 6.32 7.28 -8.02
N PHE A 179 7.21 7.90 -8.81
CA PHE A 179 8.58 7.39 -9.01
C PHE A 179 9.44 7.61 -7.76
N LEU A 180 9.26 8.73 -7.08
CA LEU A 180 9.92 9.02 -5.78
C LEU A 180 9.39 8.08 -4.70
N VAL A 181 8.08 7.88 -4.69
CA VAL A 181 7.38 6.98 -3.80
C VAL A 181 7.86 5.52 -4.03
N LYS A 182 7.88 5.03 -5.28
CA LYS A 182 8.45 3.71 -5.64
C LYS A 182 9.94 3.59 -5.33
N ALA A 183 10.72 4.67 -5.49
CA ALA A 183 12.14 4.67 -5.14
C ALA A 183 12.40 4.53 -3.63
N SER A 184 11.40 4.84 -2.79
CA SER A 184 11.48 4.66 -1.34
C SER A 184 11.36 3.19 -0.91
N SER A 185 10.84 2.32 -1.77
CA SER A 185 10.70 0.88 -1.50
C SER A 185 12.07 0.20 -1.47
N THR A 186 12.46 -0.36 -0.33
CA THR A 186 13.68 -1.15 -0.20
C THR A 186 13.44 -2.65 -0.37
N SER A 187 12.19 -3.08 -0.52
CA SER A 187 11.86 -4.48 -0.77
C SER A 187 12.30 -4.90 -2.16
N ASN A 188 13.17 -5.92 -2.19
CA ASN A 188 13.51 -6.66 -3.41
C ASN A 188 12.76 -8.00 -3.47
N ARG A 189 11.85 -8.26 -2.53
CA ARG A 189 11.09 -9.51 -2.43
C ARG A 189 9.84 -9.39 -3.30
N GLY A 190 9.43 -10.50 -3.91
CA GLY A 190 8.06 -10.62 -4.40
C GLY A 190 7.07 -10.44 -3.24
N HIS A 191 5.83 -10.10 -3.54
CA HIS A 191 4.82 -9.84 -2.52
C HIS A 191 3.60 -10.76 -2.62
N ASP A 192 3.02 -11.00 -1.46
CA ASP A 192 1.75 -11.69 -1.23
C ASP A 192 1.18 -11.11 0.07
N SER A 193 -0.12 -11.22 0.27
CA SER A 193 -0.87 -10.55 1.33
C SER A 193 -0.36 -10.85 2.76
N HIS A 194 0.44 -11.90 2.94
CA HIS A 194 0.97 -12.34 4.24
C HIS A 194 2.47 -12.10 4.39
N LEU A 195 3.17 -11.70 3.31
CA LEU A 195 4.60 -11.43 3.34
C LEU A 195 4.86 -10.06 3.94
N VAL A 196 5.88 -10.00 4.80
CA VAL A 196 6.43 -8.73 5.30
C VAL A 196 7.32 -8.15 4.21
N THR A 197 6.91 -7.01 3.68
CA THR A 197 7.62 -6.26 2.64
C THR A 197 8.25 -5.00 3.25
N ASP A 198 7.91 -3.82 2.76
CA ASP A 198 8.20 -2.53 3.35
C ASP A 198 6.90 -1.73 3.48
N GLU A 199 6.92 -0.62 4.21
CA GLU A 199 5.71 0.14 4.52
C GLU A 199 5.03 0.71 3.27
N PHE A 200 5.82 1.00 2.23
CA PHE A 200 5.31 1.53 0.98
C PHE A 200 4.61 0.45 0.16
N LEU A 201 5.28 -0.68 -0.06
CA LEU A 201 4.71 -1.79 -0.80
C LEU A 201 3.45 -2.32 -0.11
N ALA A 202 3.52 -2.49 1.22
CA ALA A 202 2.38 -2.85 2.05
C ALA A 202 1.20 -1.86 1.89
N PHE A 203 1.48 -0.56 1.81
CA PHE A 203 0.46 0.45 1.63
C PHE A 203 -0.16 0.45 0.24
N LEU A 204 0.65 0.43 -0.82
CA LEU A 204 0.16 0.47 -2.20
C LEU A 204 -0.74 -0.74 -2.50
N GLU A 205 -0.24 -1.96 -2.27
CA GLU A 205 -1.02 -3.18 -2.52
C GLU A 205 -2.16 -3.32 -1.51
N GLY A 206 -1.93 -2.96 -0.24
CA GLY A 206 -2.97 -3.00 0.79
C GLY A 206 -4.16 -2.10 0.44
N VAL A 207 -3.93 -0.88 -0.09
CA VAL A 207 -5.00 0.00 -0.55
C VAL A 207 -5.77 -0.63 -1.71
N ALA A 208 -5.08 -1.20 -2.70
CA ALA A 208 -5.71 -1.85 -3.85
C ALA A 208 -6.54 -3.08 -3.42
N GLU A 209 -6.01 -3.94 -2.53
CA GLU A 209 -6.73 -5.09 -1.96
C GLU A 209 -7.92 -4.63 -1.10
N ALA A 210 -7.78 -3.57 -0.31
CA ALA A 210 -8.89 -3.01 0.47
C ALA A 210 -10.05 -2.58 -0.42
N MET A 211 -9.74 -2.02 -1.59
CA MET A 211 -10.73 -1.62 -2.57
C MET A 211 -11.35 -2.81 -3.28
N GLU A 212 -10.57 -3.84 -3.58
CA GLU A 212 -11.09 -5.14 -4.06
C GLU A 212 -12.14 -5.71 -3.10
N ILE A 213 -11.85 -5.71 -1.79
CA ILE A 213 -12.81 -6.13 -0.75
C ILE A 213 -14.07 -5.26 -0.77
N ALA A 214 -13.91 -3.94 -0.90
CA ALA A 214 -15.03 -3.00 -0.92
C ALA A 214 -15.96 -3.25 -2.10
N VAL A 215 -15.43 -3.36 -3.31
CA VAL A 215 -16.23 -3.60 -4.52
C VAL A 215 -16.83 -5.00 -4.53
N ALA A 216 -16.10 -6.03 -4.09
CA ALA A 216 -16.62 -7.40 -4.00
C ALA A 216 -17.80 -7.51 -3.01
N ARG A 217 -17.81 -6.68 -1.96
CA ARG A 217 -18.93 -6.61 -0.99
C ARG A 217 -20.08 -5.75 -1.47
N GLN A 218 -19.80 -4.72 -2.27
CA GLN A 218 -20.81 -3.83 -2.84
C GLN A 218 -21.55 -4.49 -4.02
N PHE A 219 -20.87 -5.34 -4.79
CA PHE A 219 -21.39 -6.03 -5.97
C PHE A 219 -21.26 -7.56 -5.84
N PRO A 220 -21.93 -8.18 -4.85
CA PRO A 220 -21.76 -9.60 -4.52
C PRO A 220 -22.21 -10.56 -5.64
N GLU A 221 -23.04 -10.10 -6.59
CA GLU A 221 -23.49 -10.91 -7.72
C GLU A 221 -22.43 -11.07 -8.82
N GLU A 222 -21.46 -10.14 -8.88
CA GLU A 222 -20.40 -10.12 -9.89
C GLU A 222 -19.10 -10.79 -9.43
N VAL A 223 -18.94 -11.00 -8.12
CA VAL A 223 -17.73 -11.59 -7.53
C VAL A 223 -18.11 -12.81 -6.69
N SER A 224 -17.63 -14.01 -7.07
CA SER A 224 -17.88 -15.20 -6.25
C SER A 224 -17.10 -15.10 -4.93
N GLN A 225 -17.82 -15.32 -3.83
CA GLN A 225 -17.23 -15.50 -2.50
C GLN A 225 -17.18 -16.98 -2.09
N SER A 226 -17.66 -17.89 -2.95
CA SER A 226 -17.76 -19.31 -2.64
C SER A 226 -16.70 -20.14 -3.37
N PHE A 227 -15.94 -20.91 -2.60
CA PHE A 227 -14.95 -21.85 -3.13
C PHE A 227 -15.59 -23.03 -3.90
N SER A 228 -16.90 -23.26 -3.73
CA SER A 228 -17.66 -24.32 -4.42
C SER A 228 -17.94 -24.04 -5.89
N ASP A 229 -17.75 -22.80 -6.34
CA ASP A 229 -18.15 -22.36 -7.68
C ASP A 229 -17.08 -22.72 -8.75
N ALA A 230 -15.99 -23.37 -8.34
CA ALA A 230 -14.83 -23.77 -9.16
C ALA A 230 -15.12 -25.04 -9.97
N THR A 231 -16.24 -25.09 -10.67
CA THR A 231 -16.52 -26.21 -11.56
C THR A 231 -15.59 -26.13 -12.77
N GLY A 232 -14.87 -27.22 -13.07
CA GLY A 232 -14.07 -27.40 -14.30
C GLY A 232 -12.69 -26.74 -14.36
N LEU A 233 -12.15 -26.28 -13.24
CA LEU A 233 -10.70 -26.08 -13.06
C LEU A 233 -10.05 -27.40 -12.62
N ASN A 234 -8.78 -27.63 -12.96
CA ASN A 234 -8.04 -28.72 -12.34
C ASN A 234 -7.73 -28.40 -10.86
N PRO A 235 -7.41 -29.40 -10.01
CA PRO A 235 -7.23 -29.18 -8.58
C PRO A 235 -6.19 -28.12 -8.23
N SER A 236 -5.09 -28.05 -8.97
CA SER A 236 -3.99 -27.10 -8.73
C SER A 236 -4.40 -25.66 -9.08
N GLN A 237 -5.13 -25.48 -10.18
CA GLN A 237 -5.72 -24.19 -10.59
C GLN A 237 -6.77 -23.72 -9.59
N ALA A 238 -7.65 -24.62 -9.16
CA ALA A 238 -8.66 -24.31 -8.15
C ALA A 238 -8.01 -23.90 -6.83
N MET A 239 -7.00 -24.63 -6.36
CA MET A 239 -6.28 -24.33 -5.13
C MET A 239 -5.59 -22.96 -5.18
N LEU A 240 -4.91 -22.64 -6.29
CA LEU A 240 -4.26 -21.36 -6.51
C LEU A 240 -5.28 -20.20 -6.41
N LEU A 241 -6.40 -20.32 -7.12
CA LEU A 241 -7.44 -19.28 -7.15
C LEU A 241 -8.18 -19.13 -5.81
N GLN A 242 -8.50 -20.24 -5.15
CA GLN A 242 -9.10 -20.24 -3.82
C GLN A 242 -8.15 -19.60 -2.79
N GLY A 243 -6.84 -19.79 -2.95
CA GLY A 243 -5.81 -19.13 -2.15
C GLY A 243 -5.92 -17.60 -2.20
N PHE A 244 -6.04 -17.02 -3.40
CA PHE A 244 -6.21 -15.57 -3.57
C PHE A 244 -7.45 -15.05 -2.86
N ILE A 245 -8.61 -15.68 -3.09
CA ILE A 245 -9.88 -15.21 -2.50
C ILE A 245 -9.88 -15.37 -0.98
N LYS A 246 -9.35 -16.48 -0.47
CA LYS A 246 -9.19 -16.69 0.97
C LYS A 246 -8.38 -15.55 1.57
N ARG A 247 -7.24 -15.20 0.98
CA ARG A 247 -6.33 -14.19 1.52
C ARG A 247 -6.84 -12.76 1.33
N ARG A 248 -7.08 -12.34 0.09
CA ARG A 248 -7.39 -10.96 -0.32
C ARG A 248 -8.81 -10.53 0.04
N ILE A 249 -9.80 -11.41 -0.10
CA ILE A 249 -11.20 -11.06 0.21
C ILE A 249 -11.54 -11.40 1.66
N ARG A 250 -11.27 -12.64 2.09
CA ARG A 250 -11.81 -13.16 3.35
C ARG A 250 -10.97 -12.79 4.56
N LEU A 251 -9.68 -13.16 4.58
CA LEU A 251 -8.82 -12.91 5.74
C LEU A 251 -8.63 -11.41 5.98
N ALA A 252 -8.36 -10.62 4.93
CA ALA A 252 -8.27 -9.17 5.03
C ALA A 252 -9.63 -8.56 5.43
N GLY A 253 -10.71 -8.94 4.76
CA GLY A 253 -12.04 -8.41 5.05
C GLY A 253 -12.59 -8.73 6.45
N GLU A 254 -12.01 -9.72 7.15
CA GLU A 254 -12.37 -10.15 8.51
C GLU A 254 -11.31 -9.78 9.57
N ASN A 255 -10.24 -9.05 9.21
CA ASN A 255 -9.13 -8.69 10.11
C ASN A 255 -8.46 -9.89 10.79
N ARG A 256 -8.10 -10.90 10.00
CA ARG A 256 -7.45 -12.12 10.50
C ARG A 256 -5.94 -12.22 10.24
N PHE A 257 -5.33 -11.21 9.60
CA PHE A 257 -3.88 -11.14 9.35
C PHE A 257 -3.05 -10.71 10.57
N VAL A 258 -3.70 -10.31 11.66
CA VAL A 258 -3.11 -9.85 12.93
C VAL A 258 -2.74 -11.01 13.87
N PHE A 259 -2.77 -12.25 13.38
CA PHE A 259 -2.46 -13.44 14.15
C PHE A 259 -1.34 -14.21 13.44
N ALA A 260 -0.21 -14.44 14.12
CA ALA A 260 1.02 -14.95 13.50
C ALA A 260 1.04 -16.49 13.29
N ASN A 261 1.06 -16.93 12.01
CA ASN A 261 1.41 -18.26 11.43
C ASN A 261 0.41 -19.44 11.46
N ASP A 262 -0.32 -19.60 10.35
CA ASP A 262 -1.38 -20.58 10.13
C ASP A 262 -0.91 -22.05 10.04
N GLY A 263 -0.82 -22.73 11.17
CA GLY A 263 -0.87 -24.21 11.18
C GLY A 263 -2.30 -24.75 11.27
N ALA A 264 -3.07 -24.29 12.27
CA ALA A 264 -4.46 -24.70 12.49
C ALA A 264 -5.24 -23.81 13.49
N SER A 265 -4.55 -23.05 14.36
CA SER A 265 -5.19 -22.19 15.35
C SER A 265 -4.22 -21.17 15.92
N LEU A 266 -4.46 -19.90 15.65
CA LEU A 266 -3.73 -18.78 16.23
C LEU A 266 -4.58 -18.11 17.28
N ASP A 267 -4.22 -18.37 18.54
CA ASP A 267 -4.97 -17.88 19.68
C ASP A 267 -4.25 -16.71 20.35
N GLY A 268 -4.59 -15.50 19.90
CA GLY A 268 -4.34 -14.27 20.66
C GLY A 268 -2.95 -13.65 20.57
N MET A 269 -2.02 -14.17 19.74
CA MET A 269 -0.76 -13.46 19.45
C MET A 269 -0.97 -12.42 18.36
N VAL A 270 -0.59 -11.17 18.66
CA VAL A 270 -0.57 -10.05 17.71
C VAL A 270 0.86 -9.85 17.23
N ASP A 271 1.07 -9.68 15.93
CA ASP A 271 2.40 -9.38 15.38
C ASP A 271 2.93 -8.04 15.91
N GLU A 272 4.25 -7.86 15.83
CA GLU A 272 4.90 -6.58 16.11
C GLU A 272 4.27 -5.47 15.25
N PRO A 273 4.01 -4.26 15.81
CA PRO A 273 3.34 -3.19 15.08
C PRO A 273 4.05 -2.78 13.78
N ALA A 274 5.38 -2.80 13.74
CA ALA A 274 6.13 -2.55 12.52
C ALA A 274 5.88 -3.62 11.45
N THR A 275 5.80 -4.88 11.85
CA THR A 275 5.48 -6.00 10.95
C THR A 275 4.06 -5.90 10.42
N LEU A 276 3.08 -5.56 11.26
CA LEU A 276 1.69 -5.35 10.84
C LEU A 276 1.55 -4.31 9.72
N LEU A 277 2.26 -3.20 9.84
CA LEU A 277 2.20 -2.09 8.88
C LEU A 277 3.06 -2.31 7.63
N LYS A 278 3.90 -3.35 7.63
CA LYS A 278 4.71 -3.81 6.50
C LYS A 278 4.13 -5.06 5.81
N THR A 279 2.91 -5.46 6.16
CA THR A 279 2.24 -6.61 5.55
C THR A 279 0.99 -6.16 4.79
N GLU A 280 0.94 -6.46 3.49
CA GLU A 280 -0.10 -6.01 2.55
C GLU A 280 -1.52 -6.34 3.02
N GLY A 281 -1.79 -7.60 3.39
CA GLY A 281 -3.13 -8.03 3.82
C GLY A 281 -3.55 -7.43 5.17
N ASN A 282 -2.59 -7.08 6.04
CA ASN A 282 -2.86 -6.31 7.25
C ASN A 282 -3.25 -4.88 6.89
N VAL A 283 -2.47 -4.21 6.04
CA VAL A 283 -2.81 -2.86 5.58
C VAL A 283 -4.14 -2.86 4.82
N ALA A 284 -4.43 -3.87 4.01
CA ALA A 284 -5.72 -4.05 3.34
C ALA A 284 -6.88 -4.13 4.33
N SER A 285 -6.74 -4.94 5.38
CA SER A 285 -7.72 -5.03 6.46
C SER A 285 -7.91 -3.68 7.17
N LEU A 286 -6.81 -3.04 7.56
CA LEU A 286 -6.82 -1.75 8.28
C LEU A 286 -7.51 -0.68 7.43
N PHE A 287 -7.07 -0.52 6.18
CA PHE A 287 -7.60 0.46 5.25
C PHE A 287 -9.09 0.20 4.97
N TYR A 288 -9.46 -1.05 4.70
CA TYR A 288 -10.86 -1.42 4.46
C TYR A 288 -11.74 -1.07 5.65
N ARG A 289 -11.31 -1.39 6.88
CA ARG A 289 -12.10 -1.11 8.08
C ARG A 289 -12.19 0.38 8.35
N VAL A 290 -11.07 1.09 8.27
CA VAL A 290 -11.02 2.54 8.45
C VAL A 290 -11.97 3.22 7.46
N MET A 291 -11.86 2.92 6.17
CA MET A 291 -12.62 3.64 5.15
C MET A 291 -14.08 3.18 5.01
N PHE A 292 -14.37 1.89 5.22
CA PHE A 292 -15.68 1.33 4.90
C PHE A 292 -16.45 0.79 6.12
N ARG A 293 -15.85 0.74 7.31
CA ARG A 293 -16.50 0.28 8.55
C ARG A 293 -16.56 1.33 9.65
N SER A 294 -15.98 2.51 9.47
CA SER A 294 -16.02 3.62 10.45
C SER A 294 -17.24 4.54 10.33
N GLY A 295 -18.17 4.27 9.40
CA GLY A 295 -19.36 5.12 9.20
C GLY A 295 -19.07 6.48 8.55
N ILE A 296 -17.99 6.57 7.77
CA ILE A 296 -17.61 7.79 7.06
C ILE A 296 -18.54 7.99 5.85
N GLU A 297 -19.15 9.16 5.75
CA GLU A 297 -19.87 9.57 4.54
C GLU A 297 -18.90 9.91 3.41
N ASP A 298 -19.22 9.49 2.18
CA ASP A 298 -18.41 9.68 0.97
C ASP A 298 -16.95 9.22 1.11
N SER A 299 -16.74 8.11 1.82
CA SER A 299 -15.41 7.61 2.17
C SER A 299 -14.47 7.44 0.98
N LEU A 300 -14.97 6.95 -0.16
CA LEU A 300 -14.17 6.82 -1.39
C LEU A 300 -13.70 8.17 -1.92
N GLN A 301 -14.59 9.17 -1.98
CA GLN A 301 -14.20 10.49 -2.45
C GLN A 301 -13.16 11.10 -1.51
N LYS A 302 -13.37 11.02 -0.20
CA LYS A 302 -12.42 11.49 0.80
C LYS A 302 -11.07 10.78 0.71
N CYS A 303 -11.06 9.48 0.45
CA CYS A 303 -9.86 8.70 0.18
C CYS A 303 -9.09 9.26 -1.03
N LEU A 304 -9.75 9.43 -2.18
CA LEU A 304 -9.10 9.95 -3.39
C LEU A 304 -8.52 11.36 -3.17
N VAL A 305 -9.21 12.22 -2.42
CA VAL A 305 -8.73 13.57 -2.09
C VAL A 305 -7.48 13.48 -1.20
N VAL A 306 -7.48 12.65 -0.17
CA VAL A 306 -6.29 12.47 0.70
C VAL A 306 -5.11 11.90 -0.09
N LEU A 307 -5.34 10.88 -0.92
CA LEU A 307 -4.32 10.30 -1.79
C LEU A 307 -3.73 11.35 -2.76
N GLY A 308 -4.57 12.18 -3.40
CA GLY A 308 -4.09 13.21 -4.32
C GLY A 308 -3.34 14.36 -3.63
N HIS A 309 -3.88 14.89 -2.52
CA HIS A 309 -3.30 16.07 -1.87
C HIS A 309 -2.10 15.77 -0.96
N HIS A 310 -2.05 14.59 -0.34
CA HIS A 310 -1.01 14.24 0.62
C HIS A 310 -0.05 13.16 0.14
N LYS A 311 -0.43 12.37 -0.88
CA LYS A 311 0.36 11.29 -1.47
C LYS A 311 1.10 10.45 -0.42
N PRO A 312 0.38 9.91 0.58
CA PRO A 312 1.00 9.20 1.69
C PRO A 312 1.79 7.99 1.18
N HIS A 313 2.94 7.74 1.80
CA HIS A 313 3.83 6.62 1.50
C HIS A 313 3.48 5.39 2.32
N ASN A 314 2.81 5.55 3.46
CA ASN A 314 2.45 4.46 4.35
C ASN A 314 1.08 4.70 5.02
N MET A 315 0.60 3.68 5.73
CA MET A 315 -0.70 3.73 6.40
C MET A 315 -0.77 4.82 7.49
N ILE A 316 0.32 5.11 8.20
CA ILE A 316 0.35 6.13 9.26
C ILE A 316 0.22 7.53 8.67
N GLU A 317 0.95 7.83 7.59
CA GLU A 317 0.85 9.08 6.85
C GLU A 317 -0.57 9.30 6.33
N PHE A 318 -1.19 8.26 5.75
CA PHE A 318 -2.58 8.33 5.30
C PHE A 318 -3.52 8.67 6.45
N MET A 319 -3.38 7.98 7.59
CA MET A 319 -4.22 8.20 8.77
C MET A 319 -4.09 9.62 9.34
N LYS A 320 -2.86 10.14 9.45
CA LYS A 320 -2.57 11.50 9.92
C LYS A 320 -3.14 12.54 8.94
N ALA A 321 -2.94 12.35 7.64
CA ALA A 321 -3.47 13.22 6.60
C ALA A 321 -5.01 13.23 6.60
N PHE A 322 -5.64 12.05 6.68
CA PHE A 322 -7.09 11.93 6.71
C PHE A 322 -7.69 12.63 7.94
N ALA A 323 -7.16 12.36 9.13
CA ALA A 323 -7.65 12.96 10.37
C ALA A 323 -7.51 14.50 10.36
N LYS A 324 -6.42 15.01 9.76
CA LYS A 324 -6.20 16.46 9.59
C LYS A 324 -7.19 17.08 8.61
N MET A 325 -7.47 16.43 7.49
CA MET A 325 -8.36 16.96 6.45
C MET A 325 -9.84 16.86 6.82
N TYR A 326 -10.22 15.80 7.54
CA TYR A 326 -11.61 15.51 7.92
C TYR A 326 -11.76 15.39 9.45
N PRO A 327 -11.64 16.50 10.20
CA PRO A 327 -11.67 16.48 11.66
C PRO A 327 -13.00 15.95 12.23
N SER A 328 -14.11 16.07 11.49
CA SER A 328 -15.41 15.50 11.87
C SER A 328 -15.40 13.96 11.88
N ASP A 329 -14.58 13.33 11.06
CA ASP A 329 -14.46 11.87 10.95
C ASP A 329 -13.26 11.32 11.74
N ALA A 330 -12.32 12.18 12.12
CA ALA A 330 -11.04 11.82 12.75
C ALA A 330 -11.22 10.90 13.96
N LYS A 331 -12.17 11.21 14.86
CA LYS A 331 -12.45 10.37 16.04
C LYS A 331 -12.79 8.93 15.66
N ASN A 332 -13.68 8.74 14.69
CA ASN A 332 -14.16 7.41 14.27
C ASN A 332 -13.05 6.64 13.54
N VAL A 333 -12.30 7.33 12.68
CA VAL A 333 -11.19 6.76 11.91
C VAL A 333 -10.04 6.34 12.81
N ILE A 334 -9.61 7.21 13.73
CA ILE A 334 -8.58 6.90 14.73
C ILE A 334 -9.04 5.73 15.59
N ARG A 335 -10.30 5.73 16.06
CA ARG A 335 -10.82 4.62 16.86
C ARG A 335 -10.75 3.30 16.09
N GLN A 336 -11.21 3.29 14.85
CA GLN A 336 -11.24 2.08 14.04
C GLN A 336 -9.84 1.56 13.73
N PHE A 337 -8.87 2.45 13.47
CA PHE A 337 -7.47 2.09 13.31
C PHE A 337 -6.92 1.41 14.57
N LEU A 338 -7.05 2.06 15.73
CA LEU A 338 -6.53 1.53 17.00
C LEU A 338 -7.21 0.22 17.42
N GLU A 339 -8.51 0.06 17.20
CA GLU A 339 -9.21 -1.20 17.45
C GLU A 339 -8.76 -2.32 16.50
N SER A 340 -8.35 -1.98 15.28
CA SER A 340 -7.94 -2.97 14.28
C SER A 340 -6.48 -3.40 14.45
N THR A 341 -5.63 -2.52 14.99
CA THR A 341 -4.24 -2.82 15.40
C THR A 341 -4.15 -3.33 16.83
N TYR A 342 -5.28 -3.46 17.54
CA TYR A 342 -5.30 -3.79 18.97
C TYR A 342 -4.38 -2.88 19.81
N TYR A 343 -4.29 -1.60 19.43
CA TYR A 343 -3.51 -0.57 20.12
C TYR A 343 -2.00 -0.84 20.21
N VAL A 344 -1.48 -1.89 19.53
CA VAL A 344 -0.05 -2.23 19.58
C VAL A 344 0.83 -1.18 18.92
N THR A 345 0.27 -0.31 18.07
CA THR A 345 0.97 0.83 17.48
C THR A 345 1.15 2.00 18.45
N VAL A 346 0.48 1.98 19.61
CA VAL A 346 0.52 3.06 20.60
C VAL A 346 1.27 2.66 21.87
N ASP A 347 1.09 1.42 22.34
CA ASP A 347 1.68 0.96 23.61
C ASP A 347 2.17 -0.50 23.52
N PRO A 348 3.39 -0.82 24.01
CA PRO A 348 3.95 -2.17 23.97
C PRO A 348 3.22 -3.17 24.87
N GLY A 349 2.52 -2.72 25.91
CA GLY A 349 1.71 -3.55 26.81
C GLY A 349 0.37 -3.99 26.22
N ALA A 350 -0.06 -3.40 25.09
CA ALA A 350 -1.36 -3.68 24.49
C ALA A 350 -1.52 -5.14 24.04
N ALA A 351 -0.47 -5.72 23.44
CA ALA A 351 -0.50 -7.07 22.89
C ALA A 351 -0.81 -8.13 23.96
N GLU A 352 -0.14 -8.07 25.11
CA GLU A 352 -0.32 -9.05 26.19
C GLU A 352 -1.68 -8.89 26.89
N LEU A 353 -2.14 -7.65 27.12
CA LEU A 353 -3.46 -7.40 27.69
C LEU A 353 -4.59 -7.89 26.77
N TYR A 354 -4.47 -7.65 25.47
CA TYR A 354 -5.41 -8.15 24.48
C TYR A 354 -5.42 -9.69 24.46
N LYS A 355 -4.24 -10.32 24.37
CA LYS A 355 -4.06 -11.77 24.37
C LYS A 355 -4.78 -12.42 25.54
N ARG A 356 -4.59 -11.90 26.76
CA ARG A 356 -5.26 -12.40 27.96
C ARG A 356 -6.80 -12.30 27.84
N SER A 357 -7.31 -11.15 27.42
CA SER A 357 -8.75 -10.94 27.23
C SER A 357 -9.36 -11.87 26.17
N TYR A 358 -8.61 -12.12 25.09
CA TYR A 358 -8.99 -13.03 24.02
C TYR A 358 -9.05 -14.49 24.50
N LEU A 359 -7.99 -14.96 25.16
CA LEU A 359 -7.89 -16.35 25.62
C LEU A 359 -8.98 -16.69 26.65
N ASP A 360 -9.25 -15.79 27.59
CA ASP A 360 -10.34 -15.97 28.56
C ASP A 360 -11.71 -15.99 27.85
N SER A 361 -11.92 -15.10 26.89
CA SER A 361 -13.16 -15.08 26.09
C SER A 361 -13.36 -16.37 25.29
N LYS A 362 -12.27 -16.95 24.78
CA LYS A 362 -12.28 -18.23 24.07
C LYS A 362 -12.57 -19.39 25.03
N ALA A 363 -11.88 -19.44 26.17
CA ALA A 363 -12.08 -20.47 27.19
C ALA A 363 -13.53 -20.49 27.71
N PHE A 364 -14.14 -19.32 27.90
CA PHE A 364 -15.56 -19.20 28.24
C PHE A 364 -16.47 -19.76 27.14
N LYS A 365 -16.26 -19.40 25.87
CA LYS A 365 -17.03 -19.94 24.74
C LYS A 365 -16.91 -21.47 24.62
N GLN A 366 -15.80 -22.03 25.08
CA GLN A 366 -15.54 -23.47 25.14
C GLN A 366 -16.05 -24.14 26.43
N GLY A 367 -16.67 -23.39 27.35
CA GLY A 367 -17.17 -23.91 28.63
C GLY A 367 -16.07 -24.32 29.62
N ARG A 368 -14.82 -23.89 29.41
CA ARG A 368 -13.67 -24.25 30.28
C ARG A 368 -13.58 -23.40 31.55
N ILE A 369 -14.14 -22.20 31.52
CA ILE A 369 -14.22 -21.27 32.65
C ILE A 369 -15.61 -20.65 32.73
N LYS A 370 -15.97 -20.07 33.88
CA LYS A 370 -17.25 -19.37 34.05
C LYS A 370 -17.17 -17.97 33.45
N LYS A 371 -18.32 -17.34 33.21
CA LYS A 371 -18.37 -15.98 32.66
C LYS A 371 -17.71 -14.98 33.61
N GLU A 372 -17.86 -15.21 34.91
CA GLU A 372 -17.34 -14.38 35.99
C GLU A 372 -15.80 -14.30 35.95
N ASP A 373 -15.17 -15.40 35.58
CA ASP A 373 -13.71 -15.52 35.47
C ASP A 373 -13.14 -14.69 34.30
N THR A 374 -14.00 -14.24 33.36
CA THR A 374 -13.58 -13.38 32.23
C THR A 374 -13.63 -11.88 32.54
N PHE A 375 -14.29 -11.45 33.62
CA PHE A 375 -14.52 -10.02 33.86
C PHE A 375 -13.22 -9.26 34.09
N GLY A 376 -12.31 -9.80 34.92
CA GLY A 376 -11.05 -9.12 35.25
C GLY A 376 -10.21 -8.77 34.03
N SER A 377 -10.01 -9.70 33.09
CA SER A 377 -9.21 -9.45 31.88
C SER A 377 -9.92 -8.59 30.86
N ARG A 378 -11.25 -8.72 30.72
CA ARG A 378 -12.06 -7.86 29.85
C ARG A 378 -12.10 -6.41 30.32
N ASP A 379 -12.31 -6.19 31.61
CA ASP A 379 -12.37 -4.84 32.17
C ASP A 379 -11.00 -4.17 32.18
N SER A 380 -9.93 -4.94 32.43
CA SER A 380 -8.56 -4.45 32.31
C SER A 380 -8.25 -4.01 30.88
N TRP A 381 -8.52 -4.87 29.89
CA TRP A 381 -8.31 -4.54 28.48
C TRP A 381 -9.17 -3.35 28.02
N LYS A 382 -10.45 -3.33 28.41
CA LYS A 382 -11.38 -2.25 28.07
C LYS A 382 -10.90 -0.92 28.64
N SER A 383 -10.58 -0.86 29.93
CA SER A 383 -10.14 0.37 30.58
C SER A 383 -8.82 0.86 30.00
N PHE A 384 -7.88 -0.05 29.75
CA PHE A 384 -6.59 0.24 29.14
C PHE A 384 -6.75 0.88 27.75
N LYS A 385 -7.54 0.26 26.87
CA LYS A 385 -7.70 0.78 25.51
C LYS A 385 -8.48 2.09 25.44
N GLU A 386 -9.46 2.32 26.33
CA GLU A 386 -10.15 3.63 26.41
C GLU A 386 -9.18 4.73 26.85
N ASN A 387 -8.30 4.46 27.83
CA ASN A 387 -7.30 5.44 28.27
C ASN A 387 -6.30 5.79 27.16
N LEU A 388 -5.83 4.80 26.39
CA LEU A 388 -4.96 5.04 25.24
C LEU A 388 -5.68 5.84 24.15
N PHE A 389 -6.93 5.50 23.84
CA PHE A 389 -7.73 6.21 22.85
C PHE A 389 -7.89 7.69 23.22
N GLU A 390 -8.28 7.99 24.46
CA GLU A 390 -8.43 9.38 24.92
C GLU A 390 -7.09 10.13 24.93
N SER A 391 -5.99 9.46 25.28
CA SER A 391 -4.64 10.06 25.24
C SER A 391 -4.23 10.42 23.81
N VAL A 392 -4.58 9.57 22.84
CA VAL A 392 -4.36 9.86 21.41
C VAL A 392 -5.23 11.04 20.94
N LEU A 393 -6.51 11.07 21.29
CA LEU A 393 -7.41 12.18 20.91
C LEU A 393 -6.98 13.53 21.50
N GLN A 394 -6.38 13.50 22.70
CA GLN A 394 -5.84 14.69 23.37
C GLN A 394 -4.45 15.09 22.86
N GLY A 395 -3.86 14.34 21.93
CA GLY A 395 -2.51 14.58 21.40
C GLY A 395 -1.39 14.27 22.40
N LYS A 396 -1.68 13.59 23.52
CA LYS A 396 -0.68 13.16 24.50
C LYS A 396 0.16 11.98 23.99
N LEU A 397 -0.44 11.15 23.14
CA LEU A 397 0.20 10.04 22.45
C LEU A 397 -0.07 10.14 20.95
N ALA A 398 0.91 9.77 20.13
CA ALA A 398 0.71 9.60 18.70
C ALA A 398 0.12 8.22 18.37
N ILE A 399 -0.55 8.06 17.22
CA ILE A 399 -1.10 6.76 16.76
C ILE A 399 -0.01 5.72 16.45
N ASP A 400 1.22 6.20 16.26
CA ASP A 400 2.47 5.49 15.98
C ASP A 400 3.46 5.57 17.15
N ASN A 401 2.98 5.84 18.36
CA ASN A 401 3.83 6.02 19.54
C ASN A 401 4.76 4.83 19.84
N ASN A 402 4.32 3.60 19.55
CA ASN A 402 5.09 2.36 19.75
C ASN A 402 5.70 1.80 18.45
N LEU A 403 5.79 2.61 17.39
CA LEU A 403 6.58 2.24 16.21
C LEU A 403 8.05 2.66 16.38
N PRO A 404 9.00 1.87 15.83
CA PRO A 404 10.39 2.29 15.73
C PRO A 404 10.46 3.69 15.12
N SER A 405 11.08 4.61 15.84
CA SER A 405 11.23 6.01 15.42
C SER A 405 12.73 6.32 15.41
N PRO A 406 13.47 5.87 14.40
CA PRO A 406 14.90 6.10 14.34
C PRO A 406 15.18 7.61 14.27
N TYR A 407 16.22 8.05 14.95
CA TYR A 407 16.79 9.39 14.79
C TYR A 407 18.21 9.25 14.23
N PRO A 408 18.33 8.96 12.91
CA PRO A 408 19.61 8.73 12.29
C PRO A 408 20.38 10.03 12.18
N ILE A 409 21.66 10.00 12.51
CA ILE A 409 22.60 11.10 12.29
C ILE A 409 23.76 10.60 11.45
N SER A 410 24.38 11.51 10.71
CA SER A 410 25.63 11.20 10.02
C SER A 410 26.59 12.36 10.01
N ASP A 411 27.88 12.02 9.89
CA ASP A 411 28.92 12.99 9.65
C ASP A 411 28.77 13.61 8.25
N THR A 412 29.52 14.68 7.99
CA THR A 412 29.40 15.42 6.72
C THR A 412 29.75 14.54 5.51
N ASN A 413 30.61 13.54 5.69
CA ASN A 413 31.05 12.65 4.62
C ASN A 413 30.26 11.33 4.54
N GLN A 414 29.27 11.10 5.41
CA GLN A 414 28.49 9.86 5.50
C GLN A 414 29.34 8.60 5.80
N PHE A 415 30.53 8.75 6.39
CA PHE A 415 31.33 7.61 6.85
C PHE A 415 30.75 6.98 8.11
N PHE A 416 30.17 7.79 8.99
CA PHE A 416 29.49 7.33 10.20
C PHE A 416 27.99 7.59 10.06
N GLN A 417 27.21 6.54 10.23
CA GLN A 417 25.75 6.60 10.30
C GLN A 417 25.32 5.81 11.52
N LEU A 418 24.62 6.45 12.44
CA LEU A 418 24.12 5.81 13.66
C LEU A 418 22.74 6.35 13.99
N ASP A 419 22.00 5.64 14.83
CA ASP A 419 20.66 6.04 15.28
C ASP A 419 20.68 6.27 16.79
N LEU A 420 20.39 7.50 17.22
CA LEU A 420 20.43 7.89 18.64
C LEU A 420 19.48 7.05 19.51
N ASN A 421 18.44 6.45 18.94
CA ASN A 421 17.49 5.63 19.69
C ASN A 421 17.91 4.16 19.82
N THR A 422 18.78 3.65 18.94
CA THR A 422 19.11 2.22 18.86
C THR A 422 20.59 1.90 19.03
N SER A 423 21.50 2.74 18.54
CA SER A 423 22.95 2.57 18.66
C SER A 423 23.41 2.47 20.11
N ASP A 424 24.54 1.79 20.33
CA ASP A 424 25.09 1.63 21.67
C ASP A 424 25.84 2.88 22.16
N ALA A 425 26.24 2.88 23.43
CA ALA A 425 26.89 4.02 24.05
C ALA A 425 28.27 4.32 23.44
N GLN A 426 29.01 3.29 23.04
CA GLN A 426 30.34 3.46 22.47
C GLN A 426 30.25 4.07 21.07
N GLU A 427 29.32 3.58 20.23
CA GLU A 427 29.10 4.12 18.88
C GLU A 427 28.76 5.61 18.91
N ILE A 428 27.91 6.03 19.85
CA ILE A 428 27.52 7.43 20.01
C ILE A 428 28.70 8.25 20.56
N GLU A 429 29.45 7.72 21.52
CA GLU A 429 30.62 8.39 22.08
C GLU A 429 31.69 8.64 21.02
N ASP A 430 32.04 7.63 20.23
CA ASP A 430 33.03 7.72 19.15
C ASP A 430 32.64 8.80 18.13
N PHE A 431 31.36 8.82 17.73
CA PHE A 431 30.84 9.86 16.85
C PHE A 431 30.95 11.27 17.45
N LEU A 432 30.62 11.42 18.74
CA LEU A 432 30.64 12.72 19.42
C LEU A 432 32.06 13.23 19.64
N ILE A 433 33.03 12.36 19.95
CA ILE A 433 34.45 12.73 20.07
C ILE A 433 34.91 13.41 18.77
N ASP A 434 34.76 12.72 17.64
CA ASP A 434 35.18 13.23 16.34
C ASP A 434 34.42 14.53 15.97
N SER A 435 33.10 14.56 16.21
CA SER A 435 32.26 15.69 15.83
C SER A 435 32.48 16.93 16.70
N PHE A 436 32.77 16.75 17.99
CA PHE A 436 33.02 17.85 18.93
C PHE A 436 34.36 18.51 18.65
N GLU A 437 35.40 17.71 18.36
CA GLU A 437 36.70 18.22 17.94
C GLU A 437 36.58 19.07 16.67
N GLN A 438 35.85 18.59 15.67
CA GLN A 438 35.64 19.32 14.41
C GLN A 438 34.82 20.61 14.59
N SER A 439 33.88 20.61 15.54
CA SER A 439 32.94 21.72 15.76
C SER A 439 33.36 22.67 16.87
N ASN A 440 34.52 22.46 17.50
CA ASN A 440 35.00 23.19 18.68
C ASN A 440 33.98 23.24 19.84
N ILE A 441 33.30 22.11 20.10
CA ILE A 441 32.36 21.99 21.22
C ILE A 441 33.14 21.58 22.47
N SER A 442 33.00 22.35 23.57
CA SER A 442 33.73 22.12 24.83
C SER A 442 33.05 21.15 25.80
N GLU A 443 31.89 20.61 25.42
CA GLU A 443 31.16 19.64 26.22
C GLU A 443 31.89 18.29 26.27
N ASP A 444 31.69 17.54 27.34
CA ASP A 444 32.23 16.18 27.49
C ASP A 444 31.32 15.17 26.75
N PRO A 445 31.81 14.48 25.71
CA PRO A 445 31.04 13.46 24.98
C PRO A 445 30.42 12.41 25.91
N SER A 446 31.16 11.92 26.90
CA SER A 446 30.69 10.88 27.81
C SER A 446 29.48 11.34 28.63
N LEU A 447 29.42 12.62 29.01
CA LEU A 447 28.27 13.19 29.73
C LEU A 447 27.04 13.31 28.84
N VAL A 448 27.22 13.66 27.56
CA VAL A 448 26.13 13.72 26.58
C VAL A 448 25.57 12.32 26.33
N VAL A 449 26.43 11.32 26.14
CA VAL A 449 26.02 9.91 26.00
C VAL A 449 25.25 9.45 27.22
N ALA A 450 25.73 9.72 28.44
CA ALA A 450 25.03 9.35 29.67
C ALA A 450 23.62 9.96 29.74
N ARG A 451 23.42 11.19 29.26
CA ARG A 451 22.09 11.82 29.17
C ARG A 451 21.19 11.09 28.17
N ILE A 452 21.68 10.84 26.95
CA ILE A 452 20.94 10.11 25.91
C ILE A 452 20.51 8.73 26.42
N MET A 453 21.41 7.99 27.06
CA MET A 453 21.12 6.68 27.65
C MET A 453 20.10 6.77 28.79
N SER A 454 20.16 7.84 29.60
CA SER A 454 19.18 8.10 30.65
C SER A 454 17.78 8.33 30.07
N TYR A 455 17.65 9.09 28.97
CA TYR A 455 16.37 9.26 28.28
C TYR A 455 15.81 7.93 27.77
N ARG A 456 16.64 7.14 27.09
CA ARG A 456 16.26 5.81 26.56
C ARG A 456 15.79 4.86 27.65
N SER A 457 16.51 4.78 28.77
CA SER A 457 16.13 3.93 29.92
C SER A 457 14.82 4.36 30.61
N LYS A 458 14.39 5.61 30.44
CA LYS A 458 13.08 6.13 30.87
C LYS A 458 11.99 5.92 29.83
N GLY A 459 12.31 5.33 28.68
CA GLY A 459 11.39 5.16 27.55
C GLY A 459 11.14 6.42 26.74
N VAL A 460 11.99 7.44 26.87
CA VAL A 460 11.94 8.64 26.01
C VAL A 460 12.55 8.29 24.66
N VAL A 461 11.78 8.51 23.59
CA VAL A 461 12.20 8.29 22.21
C VAL A 461 12.51 9.63 21.59
N ILE A 462 13.72 9.79 21.06
CA ILE A 462 14.18 11.01 20.41
C ILE A 462 13.51 11.12 19.05
N ARG A 463 12.57 12.05 18.88
CA ARG A 463 11.88 12.29 17.58
C ARG A 463 12.39 13.56 16.90
N ASP A 464 12.84 14.50 17.72
CA ASP A 464 13.47 15.77 17.39
C ASP A 464 14.35 16.16 18.60
N MET A 465 15.18 17.19 18.47
CA MET A 465 16.01 17.64 19.60
C MET A 465 15.18 18.30 20.71
N ASP A 466 13.98 18.81 20.42
CA ASP A 466 13.07 19.38 21.42
C ASP A 466 12.55 18.31 22.42
N SER A 467 12.65 17.03 22.07
CA SER A 467 12.25 15.90 22.91
C SER A 467 13.23 15.56 24.05
N VAL A 468 14.41 16.18 24.06
CA VAL A 468 15.47 15.99 25.07
C VAL A 468 16.03 17.33 25.53
N GLU A 469 16.71 17.37 26.67
CA GLU A 469 17.41 18.58 27.14
C GLU A 469 18.92 18.35 27.06
N LEU A 470 19.55 18.93 26.03
CA LEU A 470 20.99 18.89 25.81
C LEU A 470 21.54 20.33 25.73
N PRO A 471 22.87 20.55 25.82
CA PRO A 471 23.43 21.87 25.59
C PRO A 471 23.16 22.34 24.15
N ASP A 472 22.80 23.62 23.96
CA ASP A 472 22.43 24.20 22.65
C ASP A 472 23.43 23.87 21.53
N SER A 473 24.74 23.88 21.84
CA SER A 473 25.80 23.55 20.88
C SER A 473 25.72 22.09 20.40
N VAL A 474 25.34 21.17 21.29
CA VAL A 474 25.16 19.74 21.00
C VAL A 474 23.86 19.52 20.22
N GLU A 475 22.77 20.17 20.62
CA GLU A 475 21.48 20.10 19.90
C GLU A 475 21.62 20.60 18.47
N SER A 476 22.31 21.72 18.27
CA SER A 476 22.57 22.28 16.95
C SER A 476 23.41 21.33 16.09
N LEU A 477 24.43 20.69 16.67
CA LEU A 477 25.26 19.70 15.96
C LEU A 477 24.43 18.49 15.56
N LEU A 478 23.73 17.85 16.50
CA LEU A 478 22.94 16.64 16.23
C LEU A 478 21.80 16.91 15.24
N SER A 479 21.14 18.07 15.35
CA SER A 479 20.14 18.52 14.38
C SER A 479 20.75 18.68 12.98
N SER A 480 21.91 19.31 12.87
CA SER A 480 22.60 19.45 11.57
C SER A 480 23.01 18.10 10.99
N SER A 481 23.53 17.19 11.82
CA SER A 481 23.92 15.84 11.41
C SER A 481 22.73 15.00 10.97
N HIS A 482 21.58 15.14 11.63
CA HIS A 482 20.32 14.54 11.19
C HIS A 482 19.87 15.11 9.83
N GLN A 483 19.91 16.43 9.65
CA GLN A 483 19.56 17.06 8.38
C GLN A 483 20.49 16.65 7.23
N ASN A 484 21.78 16.45 7.52
CA ASN A 484 22.75 15.91 6.56
C ASN A 484 22.36 14.50 6.12
N PHE A 485 22.03 13.61 7.07
CA PHE A 485 21.54 12.26 6.77
C PHE A 485 20.28 12.30 5.89
N VAL A 486 19.27 13.07 6.30
CA VAL A 486 18.00 13.21 5.57
C VAL A 486 18.23 13.70 4.13
N SER A 487 19.08 14.72 3.97
CA SER A 487 19.42 15.28 2.65
C SER A 487 20.14 14.26 1.76
N ALA A 488 21.05 13.46 2.33
CA ALA A 488 21.75 12.41 1.60
C ALA A 488 20.80 11.28 1.15
N GLN A 489 19.89 10.84 2.03
CA GLN A 489 18.87 9.85 1.67
C GLN A 489 17.91 10.37 0.60
N GLU A 490 17.52 11.64 0.70
CA GLU A 490 16.66 12.27 -0.30
C GLU A 490 17.33 12.30 -1.67
N LYS A 491 18.62 12.64 -1.72
CA LYS A 491 19.40 12.60 -2.97
C LYS A 491 19.45 11.19 -3.55
N LEU A 492 19.74 10.17 -2.72
CA LEU A 492 19.74 8.77 -3.17
C LEU A 492 18.38 8.34 -3.72
N ARG A 493 17.29 8.76 -3.07
CA ARG A 493 15.92 8.52 -3.51
C ARG A 493 15.63 9.19 -4.85
N GLN A 494 16.02 10.45 -5.02
CA GLN A 494 15.87 11.19 -6.29
C GLN A 494 16.66 10.53 -7.41
N ASP A 495 17.92 10.16 -7.16
CA ASP A 495 18.75 9.45 -8.14
C ASP A 495 18.14 8.10 -8.53
N ARG A 496 17.57 7.37 -7.57
CA ARG A 496 16.85 6.12 -7.85
C ARG A 496 15.55 6.36 -8.60
N ALA A 497 14.79 7.41 -8.29
CA ALA A 497 13.57 7.77 -9.02
C ALA A 497 13.89 8.14 -10.48
N LEU A 498 14.96 8.90 -10.71
CA LEU A 498 15.47 9.20 -12.05
C LEU A 498 15.85 7.92 -12.79
N ARG A 499 16.62 7.02 -12.15
CA ARG A 499 16.94 5.70 -12.72
C ARG A 499 15.69 4.87 -12.99
N LEU A 500 14.71 4.84 -12.09
CA LEU A 500 13.47 4.08 -12.29
C LEU A 500 12.71 4.64 -13.48
N ARG A 501 12.53 5.96 -13.56
CA ARG A 501 11.91 6.63 -14.70
C ARG A 501 12.67 6.28 -15.98
N ASP A 502 13.98 6.47 -16.00
CA ASP A 502 14.81 6.30 -17.19
C ASP A 502 14.91 4.82 -17.59
N SER A 503 15.05 3.87 -16.67
CA SER A 503 15.02 2.41 -16.92
C SER A 503 13.64 1.95 -17.38
N PHE A 504 12.57 2.53 -16.86
CA PHE A 504 11.21 2.25 -17.31
C PHE A 504 11.03 2.63 -18.79
N TYR A 505 11.62 3.77 -19.21
CA TYR A 505 11.64 4.16 -20.61
C TYR A 505 12.73 3.44 -21.44
N GLN A 506 13.94 3.25 -20.94
CA GLN A 506 15.07 2.62 -21.66
C GLN A 506 14.94 1.10 -21.75
N GLY A 507 14.01 0.51 -21.00
CA GLY A 507 13.62 -0.87 -21.13
C GLY A 507 14.22 -1.74 -20.04
N LEU A 508 13.60 -1.77 -18.86
CA LEU A 508 13.50 -2.89 -17.93
C LEU A 508 14.78 -3.76 -17.75
N VAL A 509 15.97 -3.19 -17.57
CA VAL A 509 17.13 -3.93 -17.05
C VAL A 509 17.00 -3.92 -15.52
N ASP A 510 16.98 -5.12 -14.91
CA ASP A 510 16.97 -5.41 -13.45
C ASP A 510 15.63 -5.69 -12.73
N TRP A 511 14.47 -5.66 -13.40
CA TRP A 511 13.20 -6.09 -12.78
C TRP A 511 12.92 -7.60 -12.87
N GLY A 512 13.84 -8.37 -13.46
CA GLY A 512 13.75 -9.83 -13.59
C GLY A 512 13.97 -10.61 -12.29
N SER A 513 14.23 -9.94 -11.18
CA SER A 513 14.37 -10.54 -9.83
C SER A 513 13.54 -9.84 -8.74
N SER A 514 12.87 -8.74 -9.07
CA SER A 514 12.09 -7.91 -8.13
C SER A 514 10.74 -7.46 -8.74
N GLY A 515 10.20 -8.28 -9.64
CA GLY A 515 8.82 -8.13 -10.09
C GLY A 515 7.90 -8.10 -8.88
N PHE A 516 7.26 -6.96 -8.66
CA PHE A 516 5.95 -6.95 -8.02
C PHE A 516 5.12 -8.05 -8.70
N PHE A 517 4.37 -8.80 -7.91
CA PHE A 517 3.50 -9.93 -8.24
C PHE A 517 4.04 -11.36 -7.95
N PHE A 518 3.48 -11.92 -6.88
CA PHE A 518 3.33 -13.32 -6.48
C PHE A 518 4.55 -14.22 -6.63
N HIS A 519 5.48 -14.09 -5.68
CA HIS A 519 6.14 -15.28 -5.16
C HIS A 519 5.29 -15.85 -4.03
N LEU A 520 4.48 -16.88 -4.34
CA LEU A 520 3.94 -17.73 -3.28
C LEU A 520 5.14 -18.43 -2.65
N GLY A 521 5.43 -18.05 -1.42
CA GLY A 521 6.45 -18.71 -0.62
C GLY A 521 6.25 -20.22 -0.62
N ASP A 522 7.35 -20.94 -0.78
CA ASP A 522 7.41 -22.35 -0.43
C ASP A 522 7.11 -22.48 1.06
N THR A 523 5.92 -22.95 1.41
CA THR A 523 5.78 -23.71 2.65
C THR A 523 6.46 -25.04 2.41
N GLN A 524 7.71 -25.16 2.87
CA GLN A 524 8.20 -26.46 3.30
C GLN A 524 7.32 -26.89 4.49
N GLU A 525 6.32 -27.73 4.19
CA GLU A 525 6.01 -28.91 5.00
C GLU A 525 6.01 -30.13 4.08
#